data_AF-A0A9E4QQ25-F1
#
_entry.id   AF-A0A9E4QQ25-F1
#
_cell.length_a   1.000
_cell.length_b   1.000
_cell.length_c   1.000
_cell.angle_alpha   90.00
_cell.angle_beta   90.00
_cell.angle_gamma   90.00
#
_symmetry.space_group_name_H-M   'P 1'
#
loop_
_entity.id
_entity.type
_entity.pdbx_description
1 polymer ?
#
loop_
_entity_poly.entity_id
_entity_poly.type
_entity_poly.pdbx_seq_one_letter_code
_entity_poly.pdbx_strand_id
1 'polypeptide(L)'
;VFGPGDLAASMGFHGGWQHPDVLAAMESVIEVALARGIAVEPAEFPSNSAEYRRQKERGIQIFGPTRVTDYQLLKDAAERALEVYR
;
A
#
# COMPACT_ATOMS: atom_id res chain seq x y z
N VAL A 1 10.08 -0.33 -1.72
CA VAL A 1 9.08 0.30 -0.84
C VAL A 1 8.76 1.66 -1.43
N PHE A 2 7.48 2.03 -1.52
CA PHE A 2 7.10 3.32 -2.08
C PHE A 2 6.87 4.36 -0.98
N GLY A 3 7.16 5.62 -1.29
CA GLY A 3 6.63 6.78 -0.58
C GLY A 3 5.45 7.34 -1.38
N PRO A 4 4.24 6.77 -1.24
CA PRO A 4 3.12 7.10 -2.13
C PRO A 4 2.66 8.55 -1.99
N GLY A 5 2.76 9.14 -0.79
CA GLY A 5 2.45 10.56 -0.56
C GLY A 5 3.42 11.50 -1.29
N ASP A 6 4.72 11.24 -1.19
CA ASP A 6 5.76 12.05 -1.85
C ASP A 6 5.72 11.91 -3.37
N LEU A 7 5.46 10.69 -3.87
CA LEU A 7 5.27 10.44 -5.29
C LEU A 7 4.05 11.23 -5.81
N ALA A 8 2.93 11.16 -5.10
CA ALA A 8 1.72 11.89 -5.48
C ALA A 8 1.95 13.41 -5.50
N ALA A 9 2.61 13.96 -4.47
CA ALA A 9 2.96 15.37 -4.42
C ALA A 9 3.87 15.78 -5.60
N SER A 10 4.87 14.95 -5.92
CA SER A 10 5.78 15.16 -7.06
C SER A 10 5.06 15.13 -8.42
N MET A 11 3.94 14.41 -8.50
CA MET A 11 3.08 14.32 -9.68
C MET A 11 1.95 15.36 -9.69
N GLY A 12 1.87 16.25 -8.69
CA GLY A 12 0.83 17.28 -8.58
C GLY A 12 -0.46 16.84 -7.87
N PHE A 13 -0.53 15.59 -7.39
CA PHE A 13 -1.67 15.00 -6.68
C PHE A 13 -1.47 15.04 -5.16
N HIS A 14 -1.35 16.23 -4.57
CA HIS A 14 -1.14 16.38 -3.13
C HIS A 14 -2.24 15.67 -2.31
N GLY A 15 -1.85 14.71 -1.46
CA GLY A 15 -2.77 13.86 -0.69
C GLY A 15 -3.51 12.79 -1.51
N GLY A 16 -3.43 12.83 -2.84
CA GLY A 16 -4.12 11.94 -3.77
C GLY A 16 -3.28 10.75 -4.20
N TRP A 17 -2.66 10.02 -3.27
CA TRP A 17 -1.78 8.91 -3.64
C TRP A 17 -2.49 7.74 -4.33
N GLN A 18 -3.81 7.64 -4.16
CA GLN A 18 -4.67 6.69 -4.86
C GLN A 18 -5.13 7.20 -6.24
N HIS A 19 -4.61 8.33 -6.72
CA HIS A 19 -4.91 8.81 -8.06
C HIS A 19 -4.45 7.77 -9.10
N PRO A 20 -5.25 7.47 -10.15
CA PRO A 20 -4.93 6.44 -11.13
C PRO A 20 -3.53 6.56 -11.73
N ASP A 21 -3.07 7.78 -12.01
CA ASP A 21 -1.74 8.02 -12.57
C ASP A 21 -0.61 7.68 -11.58
N VAL A 22 -0.82 7.92 -10.28
CA VAL A 22 0.14 7.58 -9.23
C VAL A 22 0.23 6.06 -9.09
N LEU A 23 -0.91 5.37 -9.11
CA LEU A 23 -0.96 3.91 -9.09
C LEU A 23 -0.30 3.30 -10.32
N ALA A 24 -0.55 3.85 -11.51
CA ALA A 24 0.10 3.42 -12.75
C ALA A 24 1.62 3.61 -12.71
N ALA A 25 2.10 4.72 -12.14
CA ALA A 25 3.52 4.95 -11.93
C ALA A 25 4.14 3.90 -11.00
N MET A 26 3.47 3.58 -9.88
CA MET A 26 3.92 2.52 -8.97
C MET A 26 3.95 1.14 -9.64
N GLU A 27 2.92 0.79 -10.41
CA GLU A 27 2.86 -0.46 -11.16
C GLU A 27 3.99 -0.58 -12.18
N SER A 28 4.37 0.51 -12.85
CA SER A 28 5.52 0.49 -13.78
C SER A 28 6.84 0.13 -13.08
N VAL A 29 7.04 0.62 -11.84
CA VAL A 29 8.22 0.30 -11.02
C VAL A 29 8.16 -1.15 -10.52
N ILE A 30 6.96 -1.64 -10.18
CA ILE A 30 6.75 -3.03 -9.78
C ILE A 30 7.18 -3.98 -10.91
N GLU A 31 6.74 -3.75 -12.14
CA GLU A 31 7.12 -4.58 -13.29
C GLU A 31 8.65 -4.63 -13.49
N VAL A 32 9.32 -3.48 -13.38
CA VAL A 32 10.79 -3.41 -13.47
C VAL A 32 11.47 -4.17 -12.31
N ALA A 33 10.94 -4.05 -11.10
CA ALA A 33 11.48 -4.74 -9.93
C ALA A 33 11.32 -6.27 -10.05
N LEU A 34 10.14 -6.73 -10.45
CA LEU A 34 9.84 -8.15 -10.66
C LEU A 34 10.74 -8.74 -11.75
N ALA A 35 10.90 -8.07 -12.89
CA ALA A 35 11.79 -8.49 -13.96
C ALA A 35 13.26 -8.61 -13.53
N ARG A 36 13.66 -7.87 -12.48
CA ARG A 36 15.03 -7.88 -11.92
C ARG A 36 15.17 -8.78 -10.68
N GLY A 37 14.11 -9.45 -10.24
CA GLY A 37 14.11 -10.24 -9.00
C GLY A 37 14.33 -9.42 -7.74
N ILE A 38 13.93 -8.13 -7.74
CA ILE A 38 14.05 -7.23 -6.60
C ILE A 38 12.74 -7.23 -5.81
N ALA A 39 12.86 -7.37 -4.49
CA ALA A 39 11.71 -7.34 -3.60
C ALA A 39 10.96 -6.00 -3.65
N VAL A 40 9.65 -6.09 -3.83
CA VAL A 40 8.77 -4.92 -3.99
C VAL A 40 7.47 -5.13 -3.21
N GLU A 41 6.83 -4.02 -2.87
CA GLU A 41 5.48 -3.97 -2.28
C GLU A 41 4.44 -3.68 -3.40
N PRO A 42 3.16 -3.97 -3.20
CA PRO A 42 2.15 -3.70 -4.22
C PRO A 42 1.80 -2.21 -4.31
N ALA A 43 1.23 -1.77 -5.44
CA ALA A 43 0.73 -0.40 -5.56
C ALA A 43 -0.43 -0.14 -4.59
N GLU A 44 -1.27 -1.16 -4.37
CA GLU A 44 -2.29 -1.18 -3.32
C GLU A 44 -2.20 -2.49 -2.53
N PHE A 45 -2.25 -2.38 -1.21
CA PHE A 45 -2.23 -3.55 -0.33
C PHE A 45 -3.51 -4.35 -0.47
N PRO A 46 -3.43 -5.70 -0.43
CA PRO A 46 -4.59 -6.56 -0.59
C PRO A 46 -5.55 -6.38 0.58
N SER A 47 -6.84 -6.28 0.28
CA SER A 47 -7.93 -6.17 1.26
C SER A 47 -8.42 -7.53 1.76
N ASN A 48 -8.07 -8.60 1.05
CA ASN A 48 -8.53 -9.97 1.34
C ASN A 48 -7.50 -11.03 0.94
N SER A 49 -7.77 -12.27 1.38
CA SER A 49 -6.86 -13.41 1.18
C SER A 49 -6.68 -13.82 -0.29
N ALA A 50 -7.66 -13.53 -1.16
CA ALA A 50 -7.58 -13.88 -2.57
C ALA A 50 -6.68 -12.90 -3.32
N GLU A 51 -6.81 -11.60 -3.04
CA GLU A 51 -5.90 -10.56 -3.55
C GLU A 51 -4.45 -10.80 -3.11
N TYR A 52 -4.26 -11.11 -1.84
CA TYR A 52 -2.94 -11.43 -1.31
C TYR A 52 -2.29 -12.60 -2.07
N ARG A 53 -3.04 -13.68 -2.30
CA ARG A 53 -2.56 -14.84 -3.06
C ARG A 53 -2.16 -14.47 -4.49
N ARG A 54 -3.02 -13.72 -5.21
CA ARG A 54 -2.70 -13.26 -6.58
C ARG A 54 -1.44 -12.40 -6.62
N GLN A 55 -1.29 -11.44 -5.70
CA GLN A 55 -0.09 -10.59 -5.65
C GLN A 55 1.16 -11.39 -5.28
N LYS A 56 1.05 -12.36 -4.37
CA LYS A 56 2.15 -13.25 -4.00
C LYS A 56 2.58 -14.13 -5.18
N GLU A 57 1.62 -14.69 -5.93
CA GLU A 57 1.87 -15.48 -7.15
C GLU A 57 2.54 -14.65 -8.25
N ARG A 58 2.23 -13.36 -8.33
CA ARG A 58 2.92 -12.39 -9.21
C ARG A 58 4.38 -12.13 -8.81
N GLY A 59 4.79 -12.51 -7.60
CA GLY A 59 6.16 -12.33 -7.09
C GLY A 59 6.35 -11.14 -6.15
N ILE A 60 5.27 -10.48 -5.71
CA ILE A 60 5.34 -9.45 -4.66
C ILE A 60 5.77 -10.11 -3.34
N GLN A 61 6.62 -9.41 -2.56
CA GLN A 61 7.24 -9.98 -1.35
C GLN A 61 7.01 -9.14 -0.10
N ILE A 62 6.83 -7.82 -0.24
CA ILE A 62 6.71 -6.91 0.89
C ILE A 62 5.22 -6.67 1.15
N PHE A 63 4.73 -7.20 2.27
CA PHE A 63 3.36 -7.05 2.74
C PHE A 63 3.34 -6.59 4.18
N GLY A 64 2.29 -5.84 4.54
CA GLY A 64 2.04 -5.44 5.92
C GLY A 64 1.42 -4.05 6.01
N PRO A 65 1.17 -3.58 7.23
CA PRO A 65 0.65 -2.25 7.49
C PRO A 65 1.74 -1.16 7.30
N THR A 66 2.54 -1.23 6.23
CA THR A 66 3.70 -0.34 6.03
C THR A 66 3.32 1.10 5.65
N ARG A 67 2.05 1.34 5.32
CA ARG A 67 1.47 2.66 5.01
C ARG A 67 0.59 3.23 6.12
N VAL A 68 0.55 2.57 7.28
CA VAL A 68 -0.10 3.12 8.47
C VAL A 68 0.92 3.28 9.58
N THR A 69 0.74 4.32 10.37
CA THR A 69 1.58 4.59 11.54
C THR A 69 1.14 3.73 12.72
N ASP A 70 2.05 3.52 13.67
CA ASP A 70 1.73 2.98 15.00
C ASP A 70 0.62 3.78 15.69
N TYR A 71 0.61 5.10 15.54
CA TYR A 71 -0.45 5.98 16.00
C TYR A 71 -1.82 5.61 15.40
N GLN A 72 -1.90 5.42 14.08
CA GLN A 72 -3.15 5.01 13.42
C GLN A 72 -3.61 3.62 13.91
N LEU A 73 -2.68 2.67 14.02
CA LEU A 73 -2.99 1.33 14.54
C LEU A 73 -3.54 1.39 15.97
N LEU A 74 -2.93 2.21 16.83
CA LEU A 74 -3.39 2.42 18.20
C LEU A 74 -4.77 3.09 18.24
N LYS A 75 -4.94 4.17 17.46
CA LYS A 75 -6.21 4.89 17.35
C LYS A 75 -7.34 3.96 16.91
N ASP A 76 -7.14 3.22 15.82
CA ASP A 76 -8.16 2.33 15.27
C ASP A 76 -8.48 1.17 16.24
N ALA A 77 -7.49 0.67 16.97
CA ALA A 77 -7.70 -0.35 18.00
C ALA A 77 -8.50 0.18 19.19
N ALA A 78 -8.19 1.40 19.66
CA ALA A 78 -8.92 2.06 20.73
C ALA A 78 -10.37 2.35 20.31
N GLU A 79 -10.59 2.82 19.08
CA GLU A 79 -11.93 3.07 18.53
C GLU A 79 -12.78 1.79 18.50
N ARG A 80 -12.23 0.67 18.02
CA ARG A 80 -12.94 -0.64 18.04
C ARG A 80 -13.25 -1.13 19.45
N ALA A 81 -12.33 -0.94 20.40
CA ALA A 81 -12.54 -1.36 21.79
C ALA A 81 -13.65 -0.53 22.48
N LEU A 82 -13.80 0.73 22.10
CA LEU A 82 -14.82 1.63 22.64
C LEU A 82 -16.18 1.55 21.92
N GLU A 83 -16.24 0.92 20.75
CA GLU A 83 -17.45 0.83 19.90
C GLU A 83 -18.64 0.23 20.66
N VAL A 84 -18.40 -0.71 21.58
CA VAL A 84 -19.45 -1.34 22.42
C VAL A 84 -20.17 -0.37 23.36
N TYR A 85 -19.62 0.83 23.60
CA TYR A 85 -20.19 1.85 24.48
C TYR A 85 -20.85 3.01 23.72
N ARG A 86 -20.82 3.01 22.38
CA ARG A 86 -21.53 3.99 21.54
C ARG A 86 -22.90 3.48 21.13
#